data_AF-A0A7S1G739-F1
#
_entry.id   AF-A0A7S1G739-F1
#
_cell.length_a   1.000
_cell.length_b   1.000
_cell.length_c   1.000
_cell.angle_alpha   90.00
_cell.angle_beta   90.00
_cell.angle_gamma   90.00
#
_symmetry.space_group_name_H-M   'P 1'
#
loop_
_entity.id
_entity.type
_entity.pdbx_description
1 polymer ?
#
loop_
_entity_poly.entity_id
_entity_poly.type
_entity_poly.pdbx_seq_one_letter_code
_entity_poly.pdbx_strand_id
1 'polypeptide(L)'
;DAAPATPVLVVDGAIEVNITGVALAAAFRVCEAGDGGGDGGSGGDGDGLLFGRVSHLAKRARAVDAGQKAGEDEHLTRVSIDAVVRTGASLSFYDARGGVDRARLASVVA
;
A
#
# COMPACT_ATOMS: atom_id res chain seq x y z
N ASP A 1 -4.99 25.88 -6.60
CA ASP A 1 -4.32 25.20 -7.72
C ASP A 1 -3.06 24.41 -7.37
N ALA A 2 -2.74 24.20 -6.09
CA ALA A 2 -1.77 23.16 -5.75
C ALA A 2 -2.47 21.81 -5.87
N ALA A 3 -1.99 20.93 -6.76
CA ALA A 3 -2.37 19.53 -6.72
C ALA A 3 -2.14 19.01 -5.29
N PRO A 4 -3.09 18.26 -4.70
CA PRO A 4 -2.93 17.76 -3.34
C PRO A 4 -1.62 16.98 -3.26
N ALA A 5 -0.77 17.35 -2.30
CA ALA A 5 0.49 16.64 -2.09
C ALA A 5 0.17 15.17 -1.81
N THR A 6 0.74 14.28 -2.61
CA THR A 6 0.66 12.83 -2.39
C THR A 6 1.20 12.54 -0.98
N PRO A 7 0.37 12.01 -0.05
CA PRO A 7 0.86 11.67 1.28
C PRO A 7 1.99 10.64 1.20
N VAL A 8 3.07 10.94 1.92
CA VAL A 8 4.27 10.11 2.03
C VAL A 8 4.34 9.55 3.45
N LEU A 9 4.28 8.23 3.60
CA LEU A 9 4.53 7.53 4.85
C LEU A 9 5.92 6.91 4.79
N VAL A 10 6.85 7.41 5.60
CA VAL A 10 8.15 6.76 5.79
C VAL A 10 7.99 5.73 6.89
N VAL A 11 8.15 4.45 6.53
CA VAL A 11 7.92 3.31 7.45
C VAL A 11 9.22 2.88 8.13
N ASP A 12 10.33 2.93 7.38
CA ASP A 12 11.70 2.68 7.82
C ASP A 12 12.60 3.71 7.10
N GLY A 13 13.76 4.07 7.65
CA GLY A 13 14.65 5.10 7.09
C GLY A 13 15.11 4.84 5.64
N ALA A 14 14.88 3.63 5.14
CA ALA A 14 15.13 3.16 3.78
C ALA A 14 13.86 2.88 2.96
N ILE A 15 12.64 3.01 3.50
CA ILE A 15 11.38 2.73 2.79
C ILE A 15 10.41 3.92 2.85
N GLU A 16 10.13 4.48 1.68
CA GLU A 16 9.14 5.54 1.45
C GLU A 16 7.90 4.96 0.77
N VAL A 17 6.72 5.12 1.37
CA VAL A 17 5.44 4.70 0.78
C VAL A 17 4.64 5.93 0.37
N ASN A 18 4.29 6.03 -0.91
CA ASN A 18 3.49 7.10 -1.48
C ASN A 18 2.17 6.54 -1.95
N ILE A 19 1.05 7.14 -1.56
CA ILE A 19 -0.28 6.76 -2.04
C ILE A 19 -0.96 7.96 -2.66
N THR A 20 -1.44 7.84 -3.90
CA THR A 20 -2.16 8.95 -4.55
C THR A 20 -3.43 9.29 -3.78
N GLY A 21 -3.85 10.56 -3.80
CA GLY A 21 -5.11 10.96 -3.13
C GLY A 21 -6.32 10.19 -3.64
N VAL A 22 -6.33 9.81 -4.93
CA VAL A 22 -7.38 8.98 -5.54
C VAL A 22 -7.35 7.55 -4.98
N ALA A 23 -6.17 6.92 -4.90
CA ALA A 23 -6.03 5.58 -4.33
C ALA A 23 -6.39 5.56 -2.83
N LEU A 24 -6.00 6.60 -2.09
CA LEU A 24 -6.36 6.74 -0.68
C LEU A 24 -7.87 6.90 -0.48
N ALA A 25 -8.52 7.75 -1.28
CA ALA A 25 -9.98 7.90 -1.25
C ALA A 25 -10.69 6.59 -1.64
N ALA A 26 -10.16 5.83 -2.60
CA ALA A 26 -10.66 4.51 -2.93
C ALA A 26 -10.52 3.54 -1.76
N ALA A 27 -9.38 3.52 -1.06
CA ALA A 27 -9.18 2.71 0.14
C ALA A 27 -10.22 3.01 1.22
N PHE A 28 -10.47 4.30 1.50
CA PHE A 28 -11.52 4.69 2.46
C PHE A 28 -12.91 4.19 2.05
N ARG A 29 -13.26 4.29 0.76
CA ARG A 29 -14.53 3.73 0.27
C ARG A 29 -14.61 2.22 0.38
N VAL A 30 -13.50 1.51 0.20
CA VAL A 30 -13.45 0.05 0.41
C VAL A 30 -13.70 -0.29 1.88
N CYS A 31 -13.12 0.48 2.81
CA CYS A 31 -13.34 0.30 4.23
C CYS A 31 -14.76 0.68 4.69
N GLU A 32 -15.35 1.75 4.14
CA GLU A 32 -16.71 2.19 4.47
C GLU A 32 -17.79 1.29 3.88
N ALA A 33 -17.51 0.64 2.73
CA ALA A 33 -18.45 -0.25 2.05
C ALA A 33 -18.49 -1.67 2.65
N GLY A 34 -17.87 -1.91 3.81
CA GLY A 34 -18.10 -3.10 4.62
C GLY A 34 -19.61 -3.28 4.83
N ASP A 35 -20.13 -4.43 4.43
CA ASP A 35 -21.51 -4.60 3.96
C ASP A 35 -22.55 -4.04 4.94
N GLY A 36 -23.28 -3.01 4.51
CA GLY A 36 -24.42 -2.44 5.24
C GLY A 36 -25.65 -3.37 5.29
N GLY A 37 -25.47 -4.61 5.72
CA GLY A 37 -26.53 -5.60 5.85
C GLY A 37 -26.22 -6.66 6.92
N GLY A 38 -26.89 -6.53 8.07
CA GLY A 38 -27.15 -7.66 8.97
C GLY A 38 -26.58 -7.58 10.39
N ASP A 39 -27.48 -7.51 11.38
CA ASP A 39 -27.35 -8.10 12.72
C ASP A 39 -26.18 -7.69 13.64
N GLY A 40 -25.90 -6.38 13.75
CA GLY A 40 -25.29 -5.82 14.97
C GLY A 40 -23.89 -6.32 15.34
N GLY A 41 -23.16 -6.90 14.40
CA GLY A 41 -21.73 -7.23 14.51
C GLY A 41 -20.85 -6.13 13.93
N SER A 42 -19.62 -6.01 14.42
CA SER A 42 -18.59 -5.05 13.97
C SER A 42 -18.53 -4.95 12.43
N GLY A 43 -18.53 -3.74 11.89
CA GLY A 43 -18.47 -3.48 10.45
C GLY A 43 -17.42 -4.37 9.78
N GLY A 44 -17.86 -5.18 8.81
CA GLY A 44 -17.09 -6.28 8.27
C GLY A 44 -15.72 -5.84 7.77
N ASP A 45 -14.69 -6.62 8.09
CA ASP A 45 -13.32 -6.38 7.66
C ASP A 45 -13.26 -6.33 6.12
N GLY A 46 -12.97 -5.14 5.58
CA GLY A 46 -12.84 -4.92 4.15
C GLY A 46 -11.45 -5.29 3.66
N ASP A 47 -11.32 -6.45 3.01
CA ASP A 47 -10.05 -6.88 2.39
C ASP A 47 -9.86 -6.24 1.00
N GLY A 48 -8.61 -5.93 0.66
CA GLY A 48 -8.25 -5.34 -0.63
C GLY A 48 -6.78 -5.52 -1.03
N LEU A 49 -6.51 -5.34 -2.31
CA LEU A 49 -5.17 -5.36 -2.90
C LEU A 49 -4.71 -3.94 -3.24
N LEU A 50 -3.45 -3.64 -2.93
CA LEU A 50 -2.79 -2.39 -3.30
C LEU A 50 -1.95 -2.62 -4.56
N PHE A 51 -2.24 -1.87 -5.61
CA PHE A 51 -1.49 -1.92 -6.87
C PHE A 51 -0.60 -0.70 -6.99
N GLY A 52 0.62 -0.92 -7.46
CA GLY A 52 1.62 0.12 -7.47
C GLY A 52 2.95 -0.32 -8.07
N ARG A 53 3.96 0.53 -7.89
CA ARG A 53 5.32 0.33 -8.38
C ARG A 53 6.33 0.48 -7.26
N VAL A 54 7.38 -0.32 -7.31
CA VAL A 54 8.54 -0.19 -6.44
C VAL A 54 9.70 0.37 -7.26
N SER A 55 10.40 1.36 -6.71
CA SER A 55 11.59 1.95 -7.30
C SER A 55 12.69 2.09 -6.27
N HIS A 56 13.94 1.89 -6.67
CA HIS A 56 15.10 2.06 -5.80
C HIS A 56 15.84 3.34 -6.21
N LEU A 57 15.94 4.28 -5.27
CA LEU A 57 16.57 5.58 -5.47
C LEU A 57 17.89 5.58 -4.72
N ALA A 58 18.97 6.00 -5.37
CA ALA A 58 20.21 6.30 -4.67
C ALA A 58 19.96 7.52 -3.77
N LYS A 59 20.07 7.35 -2.46
CA LYS A 59 20.01 8.45 -1.51
C LYS A 59 21.37 9.14 -1.58
N ARG A 60 21.44 10.23 -2.34
CA ARG A 60 22.60 11.12 -2.25
C ARG A 60 22.60 11.69 -0.85
N ALA A 61 23.50 11.22 0.01
CA ALA A 61 23.78 11.88 1.28
C ALA A 61 23.99 13.37 0.97
N ARG A 62 23.07 14.24 1.43
CA ARG A 62 23.38 15.66 1.44
C ARG A 62 24.58 15.78 2.37
N ALA A 63 25.67 16.35 1.88
CA ALA A 63 26.88 16.60 2.65
C ALA A 63 26.55 17.51 3.83
N VAL A 64 26.06 16.92 4.92
CA VAL A 64 25.78 17.55 6.20
C VAL A 64 26.48 16.72 7.27
N ASP A 65 27.76 16.45 7.04
CA ASP A 65 28.77 16.33 8.08
C ASP A 65 30.14 16.22 7.41
N ALA A 66 30.99 17.22 7.61
CA ALA A 66 32.31 17.34 7.01
C ALA A 66 33.34 16.35 7.60
N GLY A 67 32.92 15.12 7.91
CA GLY A 67 33.74 14.10 8.56
C GLY A 67 33.24 12.66 8.45
N GLN A 68 32.06 12.40 7.85
CA GLN A 68 31.65 11.02 7.58
C GLN A 68 32.42 10.49 6.35
N LYS A 69 33.16 9.39 6.56
CA LYS A 69 33.73 8.59 5.45
C LYS A 69 32.62 8.30 4.46
N ALA A 70 32.92 8.35 3.16
CA ALA A 70 32.05 7.87 2.09
C ALA A 70 31.72 6.39 2.37
N GLY A 71 30.63 6.19 3.10
CA GLY A 71 30.30 4.94 3.78
C GLY A 71 28.90 4.58 3.38
N GLU A 72 28.87 3.63 2.45
CA GLU A 72 27.70 2.91 1.94
C GLU A 72 26.68 3.76 1.17
N ASP A 73 26.48 3.40 -0.10
CA ASP A 73 25.40 3.94 -0.91
C ASP A 73 24.08 3.60 -0.23
N GLU A 74 23.50 4.54 0.50
CA GLU A 74 22.17 4.36 1.08
C GLU A 74 21.15 4.28 -0.06
N HIS A 75 20.40 3.18 -0.13
CA HIS A 75 19.31 3.00 -1.08
C HIS A 75 17.98 3.30 -0.41
N LEU A 76 17.19 4.19 -1.02
CA LEU A 76 15.80 4.44 -0.64
C LEU A 76 14.88 3.64 -1.55
N THR A 77 14.11 2.73 -0.96
CA THR A 77 13.06 1.98 -1.66
C THR A 77 11.76 2.77 -1.59
N ARG A 78 11.28 3.25 -2.74
CA ARG A 78 10.00 3.95 -2.84
C ARG A 78 8.94 3.03 -3.41
N VAL A 79 7.86 2.83 -2.65
CA VAL A 79 6.63 2.12 -3.05
C VAL A 79 5.58 3.17 -3.38
N SER A 80 5.12 3.23 -4.63
CA SER A 80 4.05 4.13 -5.07
C SER A 80 2.78 3.33 -5.32
N ILE A 81 1.72 3.59 -4.56
CA ILE A 81 0.41 2.94 -4.65
C ILE A 81 -0.48 3.81 -5.54
N ASP A 82 -0.87 3.23 -6.68
CA ASP A 82 -1.63 3.88 -7.74
C ASP A 82 -3.12 3.51 -7.68
N ALA A 83 -3.46 2.32 -7.16
CA ALA A 83 -4.85 1.85 -7.07
C ALA A 83 -5.08 0.89 -5.88
N VAL A 84 -6.35 0.80 -5.47
CA VAL A 84 -6.83 -0.13 -4.45
C VAL A 84 -8.02 -0.90 -5.02
N VAL A 85 -7.99 -2.23 -4.92
CA VAL A 85 -9.06 -3.11 -5.40
C VAL A 85 -9.65 -3.85 -4.22
N ARG A 86 -10.97 -3.74 -4.03
CA ARG A 86 -11.70 -4.54 -3.02
C ARG A 86 -11.77 -5.99 -3.48
N THR A 87 -11.41 -6.92 -2.60
CA THR A 87 -11.65 -8.33 -2.85
C THR A 87 -13.04 -8.64 -2.28
N GLY A 88 -14.06 -8.68 -3.13
CA GLY A 88 -15.47 -8.55 -2.76
C GLY A 88 -15.93 -9.29 -1.50
N ALA A 89 -15.43 -10.50 -1.24
CA ALA A 89 -15.56 -11.19 0.05
C ALA A 89 -14.21 -11.26 0.76
N SER A 90 -14.21 -11.02 2.08
CA SER A 90 -13.04 -11.28 2.92
C SER A 90 -12.59 -12.73 2.72
N LEU A 91 -11.27 -12.94 2.67
CA LEU A 91 -10.66 -14.24 2.42
C LEU A 91 -10.98 -14.92 1.08
N SER A 92 -11.49 -14.19 0.07
CA SER A 92 -11.96 -14.79 -1.21
C SER A 92 -10.94 -15.65 -1.96
N PHE A 93 -9.64 -15.44 -1.73
CA PHE A 93 -8.54 -16.19 -2.33
C PHE A 93 -7.67 -16.94 -1.30
N TYR A 94 -8.15 -17.10 -0.08
CA TYR A 94 -7.52 -17.93 0.95
C TYR A 94 -8.37 -19.16 1.27
N ASP A 95 -7.74 -20.28 1.61
CA ASP A 95 -8.40 -21.42 2.20
C ASP A 95 -8.57 -21.26 3.74
N ALA A 96 -9.27 -22.20 4.37
CA ALA A 96 -9.52 -22.18 5.82
C ALA A 96 -8.26 -22.29 6.70
N ARG A 97 -7.09 -22.60 6.11
CA ARG A 97 -5.78 -22.65 6.78
C ARG A 97 -4.92 -21.43 6.46
N GLY A 98 -5.43 -20.44 5.72
CA GLY A 98 -4.69 -19.28 5.25
C GLY A 98 -3.81 -19.55 4.03
N GLY A 99 -3.96 -20.71 3.37
CA GLY A 99 -3.28 -21.02 2.11
C GLY A 99 -3.86 -20.20 0.96
N VAL A 100 -2.99 -19.64 0.10
CA VAL A 100 -3.43 -18.83 -1.04
C VAL A 100 -3.87 -19.72 -2.20
N ASP A 101 -5.13 -19.60 -2.63
CA ASP A 101 -5.63 -20.13 -3.88
C ASP A 101 -5.16 -19.22 -5.03
N ARG A 102 -4.08 -19.64 -5.71
CA ARG A 102 -3.46 -18.87 -6.79
C ARG A 102 -4.39 -18.61 -7.98
N ALA A 103 -5.33 -19.52 -8.25
CA ALA A 103 -6.26 -19.35 -9.37
C ALA A 103 -7.29 -18.26 -9.05
N ARG A 104 -7.80 -18.25 -7.82
CA ARG A 104 -8.71 -17.19 -7.34
C ARG A 104 -8.00 -15.85 -7.24
N LEU A 105 -6.77 -15.81 -6.71
CA LEU A 105 -5.97 -14.58 -6.67
C LEU A 105 -5.74 -14.01 -8.08
N ALA A 106 -5.39 -14.86 -9.05
CA ALA A 106 -5.22 -14.43 -10.44
C ALA A 106 -6.51 -13.82 -11.01
N SER A 107 -7.68 -14.36 -10.67
CA SER A 107 -8.98 -13.81 -11.09
C SER A 107 -9.33 -12.48 -10.42
N VAL A 108 -8.79 -12.17 -9.25
CA VAL A 108 -8.99 -10.88 -8.55
C VAL A 108 -8.01 -9.83 -9.07
N VAL A 109 -6.82 -10.25 -9.47
CA VAL A 109 -5.77 -9.38 -10.02
C VAL A 109 -6.05 -8.98 -11.48
N ALA A 110 -6.63 -9.89 -12.26
CA ALA A 110 -7.07 -9.63 -13.63
C ALA A 110 -8.25 -8.65 -13.66
#